data_AF-A0A938N1C0-F1
#
_entry.id   AF-A0A938N1C0-F1
#
_cell.length_a   1.000
_cell.length_b   1.000
_cell.length_c   1.000
_cell.angle_alpha   90.00
_cell.angle_beta   90.00
_cell.angle_gamma   90.00
#
_symmetry.space_group_name_H-M   'P 1'
#
loop_
_entity.id
_entity.type
_entity.pdbx_description
1 polymer ?
#
loop_
_entity_poly.entity_id
_entity_poly.type
_entity_poly.pdbx_seq_one_letter_code
_entity_poly.pdbx_strand_id
1 'polypeptide(L)' 'MTMGRLCVSRRAGQSVALYFVAIQMEPDGDNGKTPVEMRLAKMVRVEVAVTKTRRCQATITIDAPAFVRIVRSELE' A
#
# COMPACT_ATOMS: atom_id res chain seq x y z
N MET A 1 11.03 -4.47 -13.80
CA MET A 1 10.58 -3.83 -12.55
C MET A 1 11.11 -4.63 -11.39
N THR A 2 11.79 -3.98 -10.43
CA THR A 2 12.28 -4.66 -9.22
C THR A 2 11.16 -4.62 -8.18
N MET A 3 10.69 -5.78 -7.72
CA MET A 3 9.74 -5.84 -6.60
C MET A 3 10.50 -5.64 -5.28
N GLY A 4 10.14 -4.61 -4.52
CA GLY A 4 10.57 -4.47 -3.13
C GLY A 4 9.86 -5.51 -2.26
N ARG A 5 10.60 -6.20 -1.38
CA ARG A 5 10.04 -7.13 -0.39
C ARG A 5 10.28 -6.57 1.02
N LEU A 6 9.21 -6.40 1.78
CA LEU A 6 9.28 -6.06 3.20
C LEU A 6 8.86 -7.27 4.03
N CYS A 7 9.77 -7.80 4.85
CA CYS A 7 9.49 -8.87 5.81
C CYS A 7 9.44 -8.28 7.22
N VAL A 8 8.27 -8.29 7.86
CA VAL A 8 8.09 -7.78 9.22
C VAL A 8 7.27 -8.74 10.07
N SER A 9 7.77 -9.05 11.26
CA SER A 9 7.06 -9.88 12.24
C SER A 9 6.13 -9.01 13.09
N ARG A 10 4.85 -9.38 13.20
CA ARG A 10 3.83 -8.68 14.00
C ARG A 10 3.16 -9.65 14.98
N ARG A 11 2.98 -9.21 16.23
CA ARG A 11 2.19 -9.89 17.26
C ARG A 11 0.71 -9.52 17.14
N ALA A 12 -0.17 -10.27 17.81
CA ALA A 12 -1.57 -9.89 17.94
C ALA A 12 -1.71 -8.48 18.52
N GLY A 13 -2.58 -7.66 17.93
CA GLY A 13 -2.75 -6.24 18.26
C GLY A 13 -1.77 -5.30 17.54
N GLN A 14 -0.84 -5.81 16.73
CA GLN A 14 0.04 -4.98 15.91
C GLN A 14 -0.42 -4.95 14.45
N SER A 15 -0.23 -3.80 13.81
CA SER A 15 -0.56 -3.58 12.40
C SER A 15 0.63 -3.08 11.58
N VAL A 16 0.44 -3.13 10.26
CA VAL A 16 1.28 -2.49 9.25
C VAL A 16 0.37 -1.68 8.34
N ALA A 17 0.71 -0.42 8.09
CA ALA A 17 0.01 0.42 7.12
C ALA A 17 0.78 0.46 5.80
N LEU A 18 0.07 0.23 4.70
CA LEU A 18 0.55 0.36 3.34
C LEU A 18 -0.03 1.64 2.73
N TYR A 19 0.84 2.46 2.14
CA TYR A 19 0.45 3.69 1.46
C TYR A 19 0.73 3.54 -0.04
N PHE A 20 -0.32 3.58 -0.85
CA PHE A 20 -0.21 3.67 -2.30
C PHE A 20 -0.30 5.13 -2.68
N VAL A 21 0.74 5.63 -3.33
CA VAL A 21 0.90 7.03 -3.69
C VAL A 21 0.93 7.14 -5.20
N ALA A 22 -0.05 7.86 -5.76
CA ALA A 22 -0.04 8.27 -7.15
C ALA A 22 0.54 9.68 -7.25
N ILE A 23 1.60 9.83 -8.02
CA ILE A 23 2.25 11.12 -8.31
C ILE A 23 1.87 11.49 -9.74
N GLN A 24 1.30 12.69 -9.92
CA GLN A 24 1.08 13.27 -11.23
C GLN A 24 2.29 14.14 -11.58
N MET A 25 2.83 13.93 -12.76
CA MET A 25 3.90 14.73 -13.34
C MET A 25 3.29 15.52 -14.49
N GLU A 26 3.31 16.84 -14.41
CA GLU A 26 2.87 17.70 -15.50
C GLU A 26 4.11 18.22 -16.23
N PRO A 27 4.21 18.02 -17.56
CA PRO A 27 5.25 18.67 -18.34
C PRO A 27 4.90 20.14 -18.45
N ASP A 28 5.74 21.00 -17.88
CA ASP A 28 5.64 22.44 -18.12
C ASP A 28 5.93 22.69 -19.61
N GLY A 29 4.99 23.38 -20.27
CA GLY A 29 4.98 23.64 -21.71
C GLY A 29 6.07 24.56 -22.24
N ASP A 30 7.21 24.70 -21.55
CA ASP A 30 8.30 25.59 -21.96
C ASP A 30 9.67 24.88 -21.93
N ASN A 31 10.06 24.35 -23.09
CA ASN A 31 11.43 24.12 -23.58
C ASN A 31 12.52 23.68 -22.56
N GLY A 32 12.19 22.76 -21.64
CA GLY A 32 13.18 21.96 -20.91
C GLY A 32 14.07 22.70 -19.91
N LYS A 33 13.69 23.91 -19.46
CA LYS A 33 14.47 24.70 -18.49
C LYS A 33 13.92 24.72 -17.07
N THR A 34 12.69 24.23 -16.85
CA THR A 34 12.01 24.28 -15.56
C THR A 34 11.83 22.87 -15.00
N PRO A 35 12.10 22.63 -13.69
CA PRO A 35 11.92 21.31 -13.09
C PRO A 35 10.46 20.86 -13.18
N VAL A 36 10.24 19.60 -13.57
CA VAL A 36 8.91 18.97 -13.63
C VAL A 36 8.21 19.13 -12.28
N GLU A 37 7.04 19.76 -12.27
CA GLU A 37 6.24 19.86 -11.06
C GLU A 37 5.65 18.49 -10.72
N MET A 38 6.02 17.94 -9.57
CA MET A 38 5.47 16.69 -9.05
C MET A 38 4.41 17.01 -8.00
N ARG A 39 3.17 16.60 -8.25
CA ARG A 39 2.07 16.76 -7.29
C ARG A 39 1.56 15.40 -6.83
N LEU A 40 1.25 15.30 -5.53
CA LEU A 40 0.56 14.14 -4.97
C LEU A 40 -0.89 14.14 -5.48
N ALA A 41 -1.22 13.22 -6.38
CA ALA A 41 -2.56 13.11 -6.95
C ALA A 41 -3.51 12.36 -6.03
N LYS A 42 -3.04 11.24 -5.45
CA LYS A 42 -3.86 10.41 -4.55
C LYS A 42 -2.98 9.64 -3.58
N MET A 43 -3.44 9.54 -2.35
CA MET A 43 -2.89 8.62 -1.35
C MET A 43 -3.98 7.65 -0.90
N VAL A 44 -3.69 6.36 -0.92
CA VAL A 44 -4.56 5.30 -0.43
C VAL A 44 -3.86 4.58 0.71
N ARG A 45 -4.52 4.54 1.88
CA ARG A 45 -4.04 3.79 3.04
C ARG A 45 -4.78 2.46 3.11
N VAL A 46 -4.03 1.38 3.30
CA VAL A 46 -4.53 0.05 3.64
C VAL A 46 -3.86 -0.38 4.94
N GLU A 47 -4.64 -0.79 5.94
CA GLU A 47 -4.12 -1.27 7.21
C GLU A 47 -4.30 -2.78 7.32
N VAL A 48 -3.21 -3.48 7.65
CA VAL A 48 -3.20 -4.93 7.83
C VAL A 48 -2.82 -5.22 9.27
N ALA A 49 -3.74 -5.84 10.01
CA ALA A 49 -3.59 -6.11 11.44
C ALA A 49 -3.64 -7.61 11.74
N VAL A 50 -2.76 -8.07 12.63
CA VAL A 50 -2.88 -9.41 13.20
C VAL A 50 -3.81 -9.31 14.41
N THR A 51 -5.02 -9.85 14.31
CA THR A 51 -6.02 -9.78 15.39
C THR A 51 -5.92 -10.96 16.35
N LYS A 52 -5.44 -12.11 15.86
CA LYS A 52 -5.28 -13.31 16.69
C LYS A 52 -4.20 -14.22 16.13
N THR A 53 -3.48 -14.93 17.00
CA THR A 53 -2.56 -16.00 16.61
C THR A 53 -2.88 -17.27 17.38
N ARG A 54 -2.76 -18.42 16.72
CA ARG A 54 -2.96 -19.75 17.28
C ARG A 54 -2.00 -20.74 16.61
N ARG A 55 -0.96 -21.19 17.32
CA ARG A 55 0.06 -22.14 16.81
C ARG A 55 0.57 -21.75 15.41
N CYS A 56 0.02 -22.36 14.36
CA CYS A 56 0.37 -22.19 12.96
C CYS A 56 -0.59 -21.30 12.15
N GLN A 57 -1.56 -20.64 12.79
CA GLN A 57 -2.55 -19.80 12.14
C GLN A 57 -2.55 -18.39 12.73
N ALA A 58 -2.66 -17.38 11.86
CA ALA A 58 -2.96 -16.01 12.24
C ALA A 58 -4.29 -15.58 11.62
N THR A 59 -5.12 -14.89 12.39
CA THR A 59 -6.27 -14.14 11.89
C THR A 59 -5.79 -12.74 11.53
N ILE A 60 -6.03 -12.35 10.29
CA ILE A 60 -5.62 -11.05 9.74
C ILE A 60 -6.89 -10.27 9.41
N THR A 61 -6.95 -9.02 9.85
CA THR A 61 -7.95 -8.03 9.43
C THR A 61 -7.30 -7.04 8.48
N ILE A 62 -8.00 -6.71 7.40
CA ILE A 62 -7.53 -5.76 6.40
C ILE A 62 -8.58 -4.66 6.28
N ASP A 63 -8.22 -3.44 6.69
CA ASP A 63 -9.06 -2.25 6.54
C ASP A 63 -8.60 -1.49 5.30
N ALA A 64 -9.48 -1.39 4.30
CA ALA A 64 -9.20 -0.74 3.03
C ALA A 64 -10.43 0.01 2.49
N PRO A 65 -10.25 1.04 1.66
CA PRO A 65 -11.35 1.69 0.96
C PRO A 65 -12.12 0.73 0.04
N ALA A 66 -13.41 1.00 -0.19
CA ALA A 66 -14.31 0.13 -0.95
C ALA A 66 -13.86 -0.19 -2.40
N PHE A 67 -13.02 0.66 -3.00
CA PHE A 67 -12.48 0.42 -4.34
C PHE A 67 -11.25 -0.50 -4.36
N VAL A 68 -10.72 -0.89 -3.18
CA VAL A 68 -9.61 -1.84 -3.07
C VAL A 68 -10.16 -3.26 -3.03
N ARG A 69 -9.83 -4.05 -4.06
CA ARG A 69 -10.20 -5.47 -4.11
C ARG A 69 -9.22 -6.28 -3.25
N ILE A 70 -9.74 -6.99 -2.24
CA ILE A 70 -8.98 -7.90 -1.39
C ILE A 70 -9.34 -9.34 -1.79
N VAL A 71 -8.35 -10.14 -2.17
CA VAL A 71 -8.54 -11.52 -2.62
C VAL A 71 -7.55 -12.41 -1.88
N ARG A 72 -7.99 -13.62 -1.54
CA ARG A 72 -7.09 -14.64 -1.00
C ARG A 72 -6.35 -15.28 -2.17
N SER A 73 -5.04 -15.50 -2.03
CA SER A 73 -4.19 -15.98 -3.13
C SER A 73 -4.67 -17.27 -3.78
N GLU A 74 -5.32 -18.17 -3.04
CA GLU A 74 -5.88 -19.41 -3.57
C GLU A 74 -7.12 -19.22 -4.46
N LEU A 75 -7.64 -17.99 -4.56
CA LEU A 75 -8.78 -17.60 -5.38
C LEU A 75 -8.40 -16.66 -6.54
N GLU A 76 -7.11 -16.38 -6.72
CA GLU A 76 -6.60 -15.60 -7.86
C GLU A 76 -6.50 -16.41 -9.14
#